data_AF-A0A7C4ZFC4-F1
#
_entry.id   AF-A0A7C4ZFC4-F1
#
_cell.length_a   1.000
_cell.length_b   1.000
_cell.length_c   1.000
_cell.angle_alpha   90.00
_cell.angle_beta   90.00
_cell.angle_gamma   90.00
#
_symmetry.space_group_name_H-M   'P 1'
#
loop_
_entity.id
_entity.type
_entity.pdbx_description
1 polymer ?
#
loop_
_entity_poly.entity_id
_entity_poly.type
_entity_poly.pdbx_seq_one_letter_code
_entity_poly.pdbx_strand_id
1 'polypeptide(L)'
;MVVETRYMRTVLHTVAGIRGYKLDTVQGTDCLSRNVEFEGDVQIFFGIRVWVVGPHEKEDVMKRYGIKNKRIEIIHLKRRSAVMVRVYVWRKGGNPIPLETFITEPLNASKLDTSTWKVFYWTSRKYDPKRNVTEASFRFGNSVYNSRIENFAWTPLPC
;
A
#
# COMPACT_ATOMS: atom_id res chain seq x y z
N MET A 1 8.38 -13.38 16.33
CA MET A 1 8.36 -12.29 15.34
C MET A 1 8.36 -12.93 13.96
N VAL A 2 7.47 -12.49 13.07
CA VAL A 2 7.44 -12.88 11.66
C VAL A 2 7.95 -11.70 10.85
N VAL A 3 8.81 -11.95 9.87
CA VAL A 3 9.30 -10.94 8.91
C VAL A 3 9.16 -11.53 7.52
N GLU A 4 8.47 -10.80 6.64
CA GLU A 4 8.13 -11.31 5.31
C GLU A 4 8.10 -10.21 4.25
N THR A 5 7.99 -10.64 3.00
CA THR A 5 7.71 -9.77 1.86
C THR A 5 6.23 -9.89 1.50
N ARG A 6 5.58 -8.75 1.27
CA ARG A 6 4.19 -8.67 0.87
C ARG A 6 4.05 -8.02 -0.51
N TYR A 7 3.45 -8.75 -1.45
CA TYR A 7 3.27 -8.35 -2.83
C TYR A 7 1.90 -7.72 -3.06
N MET A 8 1.88 -6.63 -3.82
CA MET A 8 0.65 -5.96 -4.24
C MET A 8 0.06 -6.72 -5.43
N ARG A 9 -0.99 -7.52 -5.19
CA ARG A 9 -1.59 -8.41 -6.20
C ARG A 9 -2.80 -7.78 -6.90
N THR A 10 -3.23 -8.39 -8.00
CA THR A 10 -4.44 -8.01 -8.76
C THR A 10 -5.70 -8.78 -8.35
N VAL A 11 -5.58 -9.67 -7.37
CA VAL A 11 -6.72 -10.45 -6.85
C VAL A 11 -7.46 -9.60 -5.82
N LEU A 12 -8.76 -9.40 -6.00
CA LEU A 12 -9.60 -8.71 -5.02
C LEU A 12 -10.01 -9.65 -3.89
N HIS A 13 -10.19 -9.08 -2.70
CA HIS A 13 -10.85 -9.72 -1.57
C HIS A 13 -11.55 -8.67 -0.69
N THR A 14 -12.34 -9.15 0.25
CA THR A 14 -13.02 -8.32 1.24
C THR A 14 -12.61 -8.78 2.64
N VAL A 15 -12.13 -7.85 3.46
CA VAL A 15 -11.75 -8.11 4.85
C VAL A 15 -12.40 -7.04 5.73
N ALA A 16 -13.10 -7.47 6.78
CA ALA A 16 -13.82 -6.57 7.69
C ALA A 16 -14.75 -5.55 6.95
N GLY A 17 -15.41 -6.00 5.88
CA GLY A 17 -16.30 -5.14 5.07
C GLY A 17 -15.60 -4.20 4.10
N ILE A 18 -14.26 -4.17 4.08
CA ILE A 18 -13.47 -3.33 3.17
C ILE A 18 -13.01 -4.18 1.99
N ARG A 19 -13.38 -3.76 0.78
CA ARG A 19 -12.93 -4.37 -0.48
C ARG A 19 -11.60 -3.74 -0.91
N GLY A 20 -10.63 -4.57 -1.25
CA GLY A 20 -9.33 -4.15 -1.77
C GLY A 20 -8.62 -5.28 -2.51
N TYR A 21 -7.45 -4.99 -3.03
CA TYR A 21 -6.57 -5.99 -3.62
C TYR A 21 -5.78 -6.73 -2.54
N LYS A 22 -5.39 -7.98 -2.79
CA LYS A 22 -4.59 -8.74 -1.83
C LYS A 22 -3.18 -8.17 -1.67
N LEU A 23 -2.76 -8.03 -0.41
CA LEU A 23 -1.38 -7.80 0.03
C LEU A 23 -0.85 -9.11 0.62
N ASP A 24 -0.19 -9.91 -0.22
CA ASP A 24 -0.02 -11.35 0.00
C ASP A 24 1.46 -11.75 0.05
N THR A 25 1.80 -12.90 0.63
CA THR A 25 3.19 -13.39 0.67
C THR A 25 3.63 -14.05 -0.64
N VAL A 26 2.68 -14.33 -1.55
CA VAL A 26 2.94 -14.95 -2.85
C VAL A 26 2.73 -13.96 -3.99
N GLN A 27 3.71 -13.83 -4.89
CA GLN A 27 3.63 -12.99 -6.08
C GLN A 27 2.48 -13.46 -7.02
N GLY A 28 1.77 -12.52 -7.63
CA GLY A 28 0.77 -12.82 -8.66
C GLY A 28 1.36 -13.04 -10.06
N THR A 29 0.50 -13.43 -11.00
CA THR A 29 0.84 -13.63 -12.42
C THR A 29 0.31 -12.53 -13.32
N ASP A 30 -0.84 -11.94 -12.96
CA ASP A 30 -1.47 -10.84 -13.71
C ASP A 30 -0.93 -9.48 -13.25
N CYS A 31 -1.07 -8.46 -14.10
CA CYS A 31 -0.70 -7.09 -13.76
C CYS A 31 -1.84 -6.09 -14.02
N LEU A 32 -1.84 -5.01 -13.24
CA LEU A 32 -2.71 -3.86 -13.45
C LEU A 32 -1.90 -2.57 -13.43
N SER A 33 -2.42 -1.54 -14.11
CA SER A 33 -1.92 -0.17 -14.09
C SER A 33 -3.01 0.76 -13.58
N ARG A 34 -2.59 1.78 -12.82
CA ARG A 34 -3.41 2.94 -12.43
C ARG A 34 -2.72 4.20 -12.89
N ASN A 35 -3.45 5.06 -13.56
CA ASN A 35 -2.94 6.30 -14.14
C ASN A 35 -3.73 7.48 -13.61
N VAL A 36 -3.05 8.59 -13.37
CA VAL A 36 -3.65 9.90 -13.07
C VAL A 36 -2.92 10.93 -13.92
N GLU A 37 -3.68 11.85 -14.52
CA GLU A 37 -3.14 12.97 -15.27
C GLU A 37 -3.14 14.24 -14.41
N PHE A 38 -2.10 15.05 -14.59
CA PHE A 38 -1.99 16.39 -14.01
C PHE A 38 -1.74 17.39 -15.14
N GLU A 39 -2.39 18.54 -15.08
CA GLU A 39 -2.13 19.65 -16.00
C GLU A 39 -0.70 20.20 -15.80
N GLY A 40 -0.04 20.48 -16.92
CA GLY A 40 1.33 20.99 -17.00
C GLY A 40 2.42 19.93 -16.95
N ASP A 41 3.65 20.38 -17.15
CA ASP A 41 4.87 19.60 -16.92
C ASP A 41 5.22 19.61 -15.42
N VAL A 42 4.73 18.63 -14.66
CA VAL A 42 4.81 18.65 -13.19
C VAL A 42 5.67 17.54 -12.62
N GLN A 43 6.32 17.80 -11.48
CA GLN A 43 7.00 16.76 -10.71
C GLN A 43 5.99 15.92 -9.93
N ILE A 44 6.11 14.60 -10.02
CA ILE A 44 5.20 13.62 -9.42
C ILE A 44 5.87 12.86 -8.28
N PHE A 45 5.11 12.58 -7.23
CA PHE A 45 5.50 11.77 -6.09
C PHE A 45 4.50 10.67 -5.82
N PHE A 46 4.99 9.54 -5.30
CA PHE A 46 4.19 8.41 -4.86
C PHE A 46 4.48 8.07 -3.41
N GLY A 47 3.50 7.48 -2.75
CA GLY A 47 3.65 7.01 -1.38
C GLY A 47 2.49 6.12 -0.96
N ILE A 48 2.62 5.52 0.22
CA ILE A 48 1.55 4.75 0.83
C ILE A 48 1.03 5.44 2.08
N ARG A 49 -0.15 5.04 2.53
CA ARG A 49 -0.59 5.15 3.91
C ARG A 49 -1.02 3.76 4.39
N VAL A 50 -0.93 3.53 5.70
CA VAL A 50 -1.19 2.23 6.31
C VAL A 50 -2.24 2.38 7.39
N TRP A 51 -3.14 1.40 7.48
CA TRP A 51 -4.20 1.30 8.47
C TRP A 51 -4.30 -0.11 8.99
N VAL A 52 -4.79 -0.24 10.21
CA VAL A 52 -5.26 -1.50 10.77
C VAL A 52 -6.77 -1.56 10.59
N VAL A 53 -7.28 -2.70 10.13
CA VAL A 53 -8.70 -2.92 9.86
C VAL A 53 -9.15 -4.20 10.56
N GLY A 54 -10.16 -4.11 11.43
CA GLY A 54 -10.58 -5.21 12.31
C GLY A 54 -12.06 -5.54 12.21
N PRO A 55 -12.47 -6.78 12.50
CA PRO A 55 -13.87 -7.15 12.62
C PRO A 55 -14.44 -6.64 13.95
N HIS A 56 -15.44 -5.77 13.85
CA HIS A 56 -16.18 -5.13 14.96
C HIS A 56 -15.43 -3.99 15.67
N GLU A 57 -16.15 -2.86 15.78
CA GLU A 57 -15.75 -1.53 16.25
C GLU A 57 -15.11 -0.60 15.19
N LYS A 58 -15.77 0.56 15.02
CA LYS A 58 -15.43 1.65 14.12
C LYS A 58 -14.03 2.19 14.43
N GLU A 59 -13.27 2.42 13.35
CA GLU A 59 -12.08 3.26 13.23
C GLU A 59 -11.18 3.36 14.47
N ASP A 60 -10.22 2.44 14.60
CA ASP A 60 -9.02 2.73 15.37
C ASP A 60 -8.06 3.57 14.50
N VAL A 61 -8.20 4.88 14.67
CA VAL A 61 -7.31 6.00 14.37
C VAL A 61 -6.23 5.78 13.30
N MET A 62 -6.44 6.49 12.18
CA MET A 62 -5.43 6.80 11.17
C MET A 62 -4.07 7.19 11.78
N LYS A 63 -2.99 6.55 11.35
CA LYS A 63 -1.65 7.15 11.39
C LYS A 63 -1.17 7.42 9.97
N ARG A 64 -1.12 8.71 9.60
CA ARG A 64 -0.65 9.17 8.28
C ARG A 64 0.86 8.95 8.18
N TYR A 65 1.29 7.89 7.52
CA TYR A 65 2.72 7.66 7.25
C TYR A 65 3.06 8.08 5.83
N GLY A 66 3.56 9.30 5.65
CA GLY A 66 4.12 9.76 4.37
C GLY A 66 5.59 9.38 4.17
N ILE A 67 5.85 8.78 2.99
CA ILE A 67 7.02 8.92 2.09
C ILE A 67 8.37 8.33 2.55
N LYS A 68 8.81 7.26 1.84
CA LYS A 68 10.12 6.55 1.82
C LYS A 68 10.61 5.95 3.15
N ASN A 69 11.02 4.67 3.11
CA ASN A 69 11.74 3.91 4.15
C ASN A 69 11.54 4.46 5.57
N LYS A 70 10.29 4.50 6.01
CA LYS A 70 9.94 5.09 7.29
C LYS A 70 9.71 3.97 8.27
N ARG A 71 10.30 4.11 9.44
CA ARG A 71 10.11 3.21 10.56
C ARG A 71 8.63 3.21 10.92
N ILE A 72 8.00 2.04 10.87
CA ILE A 72 6.68 1.83 11.47
C ILE A 72 6.88 1.70 12.97
N GLU A 73 6.05 2.38 13.75
CA GLU A 73 6.03 2.24 15.21
C GLU A 73 5.19 1.04 15.61
N ILE A 74 5.32 0.59 16.86
CA ILE A 74 4.49 -0.50 17.39
C ILE A 74 3.02 -0.09 17.30
N ILE A 75 2.23 -0.96 16.65
CA ILE A 75 0.78 -0.82 16.60
C ILE A 75 0.20 -2.12 17.15
N HIS A 76 -0.55 -2.01 18.25
CA HIS A 76 -1.28 -3.17 18.79
C HIS A 76 -2.38 -3.56 17.81
N LEU A 77 -2.50 -4.86 17.57
CA LEU A 77 -3.51 -5.43 16.69
C LEU A 77 -4.54 -6.18 17.55
N LYS A 78 -5.81 -5.90 17.31
CA LYS A 78 -6.89 -6.75 17.84
C LYS A 78 -6.88 -8.07 17.07
N ARG A 79 -7.37 -9.15 17.71
CA ARG A 79 -7.48 -10.47 17.07
C ARG A 79 -8.22 -10.37 15.74
N ARG A 80 -7.70 -11.03 14.70
CA ARG A 80 -8.23 -11.00 13.31
C ARG A 80 -8.20 -9.63 12.64
N SER A 81 -7.35 -8.71 13.08
CA SER A 81 -7.10 -7.47 12.33
C SER A 81 -6.25 -7.77 11.09
N ALA A 82 -6.55 -7.11 9.99
CA ALA A 82 -5.72 -7.05 8.80
C ALA A 82 -5.02 -5.69 8.69
N VAL A 83 -4.00 -5.63 7.84
CA VAL A 83 -3.31 -4.39 7.48
C VAL A 83 -3.78 -3.95 6.11
N MET A 84 -4.30 -2.72 6.04
CA MET A 84 -4.64 -2.06 4.79
C MET A 84 -3.53 -1.08 4.42
N VAL A 85 -3.09 -1.12 3.16
CA VAL A 85 -2.13 -0.18 2.56
C VAL A 85 -2.80 0.47 1.36
N ARG A 86 -2.83 1.80 1.32
CA ARG A 86 -3.35 2.55 0.17
C ARG A 86 -2.23 3.35 -0.46
N VAL A 87 -2.09 3.20 -1.77
CA VAL A 87 -1.11 3.94 -2.59
C VAL A 87 -1.72 5.28 -2.99
N TYR A 88 -0.90 6.33 -2.97
CA TYR A 88 -1.26 7.70 -3.35
C TYR A 88 -0.25 8.26 -4.34
N VAL A 89 -0.73 9.21 -5.15
CA VAL A 89 0.07 10.05 -6.05
C VAL A 89 -0.24 11.52 -5.83
N TRP A 90 0.75 12.40 -5.96
CA TRP A 90 0.54 13.85 -5.97
C TRP A 90 1.61 14.56 -6.78
N ARG A 91 1.26 15.76 -7.28
CA ARG A 91 2.24 16.70 -7.82
C ARG A 91 2.94 17.49 -6.72
N LYS A 92 4.10 18.08 -6.99
CA LYS A 92 4.78 19.00 -6.06
C LYS A 92 3.82 20.11 -5.59
N GLY A 93 3.69 20.26 -4.27
CA GLY A 93 2.78 21.24 -3.66
C GLY A 93 1.29 20.88 -3.74
N GLY A 94 0.92 19.73 -4.31
CA GLY A 94 -0.47 19.27 -4.43
C GLY A 94 -0.92 18.31 -3.34
N ASN A 95 -2.23 18.02 -3.32
CA ASN A 95 -2.83 17.07 -2.40
C ASN A 95 -2.68 15.61 -2.88
N PRO A 96 -2.49 14.63 -1.96
CA PRO A 96 -2.48 13.20 -2.28
C PRO A 96 -3.81 12.70 -2.86
N ILE A 97 -3.75 12.09 -4.04
CA ILE A 97 -4.84 11.40 -4.73
C ILE A 97 -4.67 9.89 -4.51
N PRO A 98 -5.68 9.16 -4.01
CA PRO A 98 -5.59 7.71 -3.83
C PRO A 98 -5.59 7.00 -5.19
N LEU A 99 -4.69 6.04 -5.36
CA LEU A 99 -4.60 5.21 -6.55
C LEU A 99 -5.23 3.84 -6.35
N GLU A 100 -4.84 3.13 -5.29
CA GLU A 100 -5.30 1.77 -5.08
C GLU A 100 -5.17 1.32 -3.62
N THR A 101 -6.02 0.38 -3.20
CA THR A 101 -6.04 -0.17 -1.84
C THR A 101 -5.66 -1.65 -1.85
N PHE A 102 -4.72 -2.02 -0.99
CA PHE A 102 -4.24 -3.38 -0.75
C PHE A 102 -4.51 -3.78 0.70
N ILE A 103 -4.91 -5.02 0.96
CA ILE A 103 -5.27 -5.49 2.29
C ILE A 103 -4.68 -6.89 2.50
N THR A 104 -4.11 -7.15 3.67
CA THR A 104 -3.70 -8.51 4.03
C THR A 104 -4.92 -9.36 4.34
N GLU A 105 -4.75 -10.68 4.39
CA GLU A 105 -5.63 -11.52 5.21
C GLU A 105 -5.67 -11.03 6.67
N PRO A 106 -6.74 -11.33 7.42
CA PRO A 106 -6.73 -11.18 8.88
C PRO A 106 -5.50 -11.85 9.48
N LEU A 107 -4.63 -11.06 10.08
CA LEU A 107 -3.44 -11.56 10.75
C LEU A 107 -3.86 -12.06 12.14
N ASN A 108 -3.36 -13.23 12.54
CA ASN A 108 -3.46 -13.70 13.92
C ASN A 108 -2.34 -13.06 14.77
N ALA A 109 -2.26 -11.72 14.71
CA ALA A 109 -1.17 -10.93 15.25
C ALA A 109 -1.60 -10.14 16.49
N SER A 110 -0.69 -9.99 17.45
CA SER A 110 -0.85 -9.12 18.63
C SER A 110 -0.38 -7.69 18.37
N LYS A 111 0.56 -7.51 17.44
CA LYS A 111 1.08 -6.19 17.05
C LYS A 111 1.80 -6.22 15.70
N LEU A 112 1.87 -5.06 15.06
CA LEU A 112 2.91 -4.75 14.09
C LEU A 112 4.19 -4.39 14.82
N ASP A 113 5.29 -5.00 14.40
CA ASP A 113 6.58 -4.76 15.01
C ASP A 113 7.27 -3.55 14.42
N THR A 114 7.94 -2.80 15.29
CA THR A 114 8.74 -1.65 14.88
C THR A 114 9.82 -2.09 13.90
N SER A 115 9.68 -1.66 12.64
CA SER A 115 10.54 -2.09 11.54
C SER A 115 10.57 -1.03 10.44
N THR A 116 11.66 -0.99 9.68
CA THR A 116 11.76 -0.14 8.49
C THR A 116 11.30 -0.93 7.28
N TRP A 117 10.05 -0.69 6.86
CA TRP A 117 9.50 -1.29 5.65
C TRP A 117 10.15 -0.66 4.42
N LYS A 118 10.71 -1.49 3.55
CA LYS A 118 11.19 -1.06 2.24
C LYS A 118 10.06 -1.23 1.24
N VAL A 119 9.56 -0.11 0.71
CA VAL A 119 8.46 -0.13 -0.25
C VAL A 119 9.00 0.07 -1.65
N PHE A 120 8.76 -0.90 -2.51
CA PHE A 120 9.12 -0.88 -3.92
C PHE A 120 7.87 -0.57 -4.73
N TYR A 121 7.98 0.42 -5.61
CA TYR A 121 6.92 0.80 -6.53
C TYR A 121 7.42 0.66 -7.96
N TRP A 122 6.59 0.12 -8.82
CA TRP A 122 6.77 0.22 -10.25
C TRP A 122 5.97 1.41 -10.77
N THR A 123 6.65 2.54 -10.99
CA THR A 123 5.99 3.79 -11.38
C THR A 123 6.63 4.41 -12.61
N SER A 124 5.86 5.21 -13.34
CA SER A 124 6.37 6.00 -14.46
C SER A 124 5.74 7.38 -14.49
N ARG A 125 6.44 8.31 -15.12
CA ARG A 125 5.98 9.67 -15.40
C ARG A 125 6.22 9.97 -16.86
N LYS A 126 5.21 10.48 -17.57
CA LYS A 126 5.30 10.88 -18.98
C LYS A 126 4.62 12.22 -19.19
N TYR A 127 5.33 13.20 -19.74
CA TYR A 127 4.75 14.49 -20.13
C TYR A 127 4.40 14.48 -21.62
N ASP A 128 3.18 14.90 -21.95
CA ASP A 128 2.71 15.14 -23.32
C ASP A 128 2.59 16.66 -23.57
N PRO A 129 3.49 17.26 -24.36
CA PRO A 129 3.47 18.69 -24.64
C PRO A 129 2.31 19.12 -25.54
N LYS A 130 1.69 18.21 -26.32
CA LYS A 130 0.55 18.57 -27.18
C LYS A 130 -0.72 18.80 -26.37
N ARG A 131 -0.89 18.00 -25.31
CA ARG A 131 -2.02 18.07 -24.39
C ARG A 131 -1.72 18.89 -23.14
N ASN A 132 -0.46 19.31 -22.94
CA ASN A 132 0.04 19.97 -21.75
C ASN A 132 -0.34 19.22 -20.45
N VAL A 133 -0.09 17.90 -20.43
CA VAL A 133 -0.40 17.03 -19.28
C VAL A 133 0.75 16.08 -18.95
N THR A 134 0.96 15.86 -17.66
CA THR A 134 1.83 14.81 -17.12
C THR A 134 0.98 13.63 -16.66
N GLU A 135 1.19 12.47 -17.28
CA GLU A 135 0.63 11.19 -16.82
C GLU A 135 1.56 10.56 -15.77
N ALA A 136 0.98 10.17 -14.64
CA ALA A 136 1.61 9.41 -13.58
C ALA A 136 1.00 8.01 -13.53
N SER A 137 1.85 6.98 -13.66
CA SER A 137 1.39 5.58 -13.65
C SER A 137 1.97 4.80 -12.47
N PHE A 138 1.16 3.91 -11.91
CA PHE A 138 1.55 2.92 -10.91
C PHE A 138 1.14 1.53 -11.39
N ARG A 139 2.08 0.59 -11.41
CA ARG A 139 1.87 -0.79 -11.86
C ARG A 139 2.17 -1.79 -10.76
N PHE A 140 1.40 -2.87 -10.70
CA PHE A 140 1.54 -3.92 -9.70
C PHE A 140 1.01 -5.26 -10.23
N GLY A 141 1.29 -6.35 -9.51
CA GLY A 141 0.62 -7.64 -9.69
C GLY A 141 1.51 -8.82 -10.02
N ASN A 142 2.47 -8.65 -10.94
CA ASN A 142 3.31 -9.74 -11.44
C ASN A 142 4.81 -9.50 -11.21
N SER A 143 5.64 -10.48 -11.62
CA SER A 143 7.09 -10.42 -11.43
C SER A 143 7.78 -9.30 -12.20
N VAL A 144 7.19 -8.82 -13.30
CA VAL A 144 7.69 -7.68 -14.09
C VAL A 144 7.34 -6.36 -13.38
N TYR A 145 6.08 -6.20 -12.98
CA TYR A 145 5.56 -5.03 -12.26
C TYR A 145 5.44 -5.34 -10.76
N ASN A 146 6.59 -5.62 -10.15
CA ASN A 146 6.69 -6.15 -8.80
C ASN A 146 6.71 -5.05 -7.72
N SER A 147 5.58 -4.37 -7.56
CA SER A 147 5.33 -3.48 -6.42
C SER A 147 5.08 -4.30 -5.15
N ARG A 148 5.85 -4.03 -4.09
CA ARG A 148 5.89 -4.85 -2.87
C ARG A 148 6.38 -4.09 -1.65
N ILE A 149 6.21 -4.70 -0.49
CA ILE A 149 6.73 -4.26 0.80
C ILE A 149 7.64 -5.35 1.34
N GLU A 150 8.91 -5.04 1.56
CA GLU A 150 9.85 -5.90 2.25
C GLU A 150 9.99 -5.48 3.72
N ASN A 151 10.46 -6.42 4.56
CA ASN A 151 10.57 -6.27 6.00
C ASN A 151 9.23 -5.99 6.69
N PHE A 152 8.13 -6.52 6.15
CA PHE A 152 6.84 -6.48 6.80
C PHE A 152 6.90 -7.36 8.05
N ALA A 153 6.82 -6.75 9.24
CA ALA A 153 7.09 -7.44 10.50
C ALA A 153 5.94 -7.34 11.50
N TRP A 154 5.60 -8.48 12.12
CA TRP A 154 4.53 -8.58 13.10
C TRP A 154 4.75 -9.72 14.10
N THR A 155 4.13 -9.61 15.26
CA THR A 155 4.21 -10.62 16.32
C THR A 155 2.88 -11.37 16.39
N PRO A 156 2.89 -12.71 16.31
CA PRO A 156 1.68 -13.52 16.50
C PRO A 156 1.01 -13.29 17.87
N LEU A 157 -0.27 -13.60 17.98
CA LEU A 157 -0.91 -13.74 19.29
C LEU A 157 -0.28 -14.91 20.06
N PRO A 158 -0.09 -14.80 21.38
CA PRO A 158 0.24 -15.96 22.20
C PRO A 158 -0.87 -17.01 22.08
N CYS A 159 -0.48 -18.27 22.07
CA CYS A 159 -1.36 -19.44 21.97
C CYS A 159 -2.41 -19.44 23.08
#